data_AF-A0A924RYM3-F1
#
_entry.id   AF-A0A924RYM3-F1
#
_cell.length_a   1.000
_cell.length_b   1.000
_cell.length_c   1.000
_cell.angle_alpha   90.00
_cell.angle_beta   90.00
_cell.angle_gamma   90.00
#
_symmetry.space_group_name_H-M   'P 1'
#
loop_
_entity.id
_entity.type
_entity.pdbx_description
1 polymer ?
#
loop_
_entity_poly.entity_id
_entity_poly.type
_entity_poly.pdbx_seq_one_letter_code
_entity_poly.pdbx_strand_id
1 'polypeptide(L)' 'MANLTLSLDDALLQRAREAALRDHTSVNALVRDYLANYVDAKSRRLAALDTLDALAARSTSRSDKRWSRDELHDR' A
#
# COMPACT_ATOMS: atom_id res chain seq x y z
N MET A 1 -18.30 -11.49 -13.26
CA MET A 1 -17.84 -11.21 -11.89
C MET A 1 -17.17 -12.47 -11.36
N ALA A 2 -16.09 -12.33 -10.58
CA ALA A 2 -15.44 -13.46 -9.91
C ALA A 2 -16.00 -13.62 -8.50
N ASN A 3 -16.10 -14.86 -8.02
CA ASN A 3 -16.59 -15.18 -6.68
C ASN A 3 -15.43 -15.60 -5.76
N LEU A 4 -15.51 -15.19 -4.50
CA LEU A 4 -14.55 -15.55 -3.46
C LEU A 4 -15.28 -16.33 -2.36
N THR A 5 -14.83 -17.54 -2.08
CA THR A 5 -15.32 -18.36 -0.96
C THR A 5 -14.26 -18.38 0.13
N LEU A 6 -14.66 -18.03 1.36
CA LEU A 6 -13.79 -17.97 2.53
C LEU A 6 -14.42 -18.81 3.65
N SER A 7 -13.65 -19.69 4.25
CA SER A 7 -14.02 -20.37 5.49
C SER A 7 -13.61 -19.51 6.67
N LEU A 8 -14.57 -19.19 7.55
CA LEU A 8 -14.40 -18.36 8.73
C LEU A 8 -15.03 -19.07 9.91
N ASP A 9 -14.57 -18.77 11.12
CA ASP A 9 -15.27 -19.15 12.33
C ASP A 9 -16.69 -18.53 12.34
N ASP A 10 -17.69 -19.32 12.71
CA ASP A 10 -19.10 -18.91 12.65
C ASP A 10 -19.38 -17.74 13.61
N ALA A 11 -18.79 -17.77 14.81
CA ALA A 11 -18.97 -16.70 15.80
C ALA A 11 -18.30 -15.40 15.35
N LEU A 12 -17.17 -15.48 14.64
CA LEU A 12 -16.55 -14.33 14.01
C LEU A 12 -17.44 -13.76 12.89
N LEU A 13 -17.94 -14.61 11.99
CA LEU A 13 -18.78 -14.16 10.87
C LEU A 13 -20.07 -13.51 11.36
N GLN A 14 -20.68 -14.05 12.42
CA GLN A 14 -21.88 -13.47 13.02
C GLN A 14 -21.61 -12.08 13.59
N ARG A 15 -20.56 -11.91 14.39
CA ARG A 15 -20.17 -10.59 14.93
C ARG A 15 -19.84 -9.59 13.84
N ALA A 16 -19.17 -10.03 12.77
CA ALA A 16 -18.87 -9.17 11.62
C ALA A 16 -20.14 -8.70 10.90
N ARG A 17 -21.14 -9.57 10.75
CA ARG A 17 -22.45 -9.19 10.16
C ARG A 17 -23.19 -8.19 11.04
N GLU A 18 -23.21 -8.40 12.36
CA GLU A 18 -23.84 -7.47 13.29
C GLU A 18 -23.18 -6.09 13.27
N ALA A 19 -21.85 -6.05 13.23
CA ALA A 19 -21.11 -4.80 13.08
C ALA A 19 -21.40 -4.11 11.75
N ALA A 20 -21.31 -4.84 10.64
CA ALA A 20 -21.60 -4.31 9.31
C ALA A 20 -23.03 -3.76 9.21
N LEU A 21 -24.01 -4.42 9.83
CA LEU A 21 -25.39 -3.94 9.85
C LEU A 21 -25.54 -2.61 10.59
N ARG A 22 -24.87 -2.45 11.74
CA ARG A 22 -24.85 -1.17 12.48
C ARG A 22 -24.24 -0.04 11.66
N ASP A 23 -23.25 -0.37 10.85
CA ASP A 23 -22.56 0.59 9.97
C ASP A 23 -23.26 0.74 8.60
N HIS A 24 -24.48 0.22 8.44
CA HIS A 24 -25.26 0.24 7.19
C HIS A 24 -24.49 -0.33 5.97
N THR A 25 -23.66 -1.34 6.19
CA THR A 25 -22.87 -2.02 5.16
C THR A 25 -23.05 -3.54 5.23
N SER A 26 -22.26 -4.28 4.45
CA SER A 26 -22.24 -5.74 4.48
C SER A 26 -20.80 -6.27 4.60
N VAL A 27 -20.65 -7.48 5.13
CA VAL A 27 -19.33 -8.15 5.19
C VAL A 27 -18.71 -8.27 3.80
N ASN A 28 -19.52 -8.51 2.76
CA ASN A 28 -19.03 -8.59 1.38
C ASN A 28 -18.51 -7.25 0.86
N ALA A 29 -19.15 -6.13 1.24
CA ALA A 29 -18.67 -4.79 0.91
C ALA A 29 -17.33 -4.52 1.62
N LEU A 30 -17.24 -4.83 2.93
CA LEU A 30 -16.01 -4.67 3.70
C LEU A 30 -14.84 -5.49 3.12
N VAL A 31 -15.08 -6.75 2.73
CA VAL A 31 -14.05 -7.59 2.10
C VAL A 31 -13.62 -7.01 0.76
N ARG A 32 -14.56 -6.52 -0.05
CA ARG A 32 -14.26 -5.89 -1.34
C ARG A 32 -13.39 -4.64 -1.15
N ASP A 33 -13.77 -3.77 -0.24
CA ASP A 33 -13.07 -2.51 0.03
C ASP A 33 -11.68 -2.78 0.60
N TYR A 34 -11.57 -3.77 1.50
CA TYR A 34 -10.28 -4.21 2.02
C TYR A 34 -9.36 -4.71 0.89
N LEU A 35 -9.86 -5.57 0.00
CA LEU A 35 -9.07 -6.10 -1.11
C LEU A 35 -8.67 -4.99 -2.09
N ALA A 36 -9.56 -4.04 -2.39
CA ALA A 36 -9.25 -2.89 -3.24
C ALA A 36 -8.11 -2.05 -2.64
N ASN A 37 -8.22 -1.70 -1.36
CA ASN A 37 -7.20 -0.93 -0.64
C ASN A 37 -5.87 -1.70 -0.52
N TYR A 38 -5.93 -3.01 -0.30
CA TYR A 38 -4.75 -3.87 -0.21
C TYR A 38 -3.98 -3.90 -1.53
N VAL A 39 -4.69 -4.02 -2.67
CA VAL A 39 -4.08 -3.97 -4.00
C VAL A 39 -3.55 -2.59 -4.30
N ASP A 40 -4.32 -1.54 -4.03
CA ASP A 40 -3.94 -0.16 -4.33
C ASP A 40 -2.68 0.27 -3.54
N ALA A 41 -2.57 -0.08 -2.26
CA ALA A 41 -1.38 0.19 -1.47
C ALA A 41 -0.13 -0.48 -2.06
N LYS A 42 -0.27 -1.71 -2.56
CA LYS A 42 0.82 -2.44 -3.22
C LYS A 42 1.20 -1.80 -4.57
N SER A 43 0.20 -1.42 -5.37
CA SER A 43 0.39 -0.77 -6.66
C SER A 43 1.03 0.62 -6.52
N ARG A 44 0.59 1.43 -5.56
CA ARG A 44 1.18 2.75 -5.28
C ARG A 44 2.66 2.65 -4.92
N ARG A 45 3.04 1.66 -4.10
CA ARG A 45 4.45 1.43 -3.77
C ARG A 45 5.28 1.09 -5.01
N LEU A 46 4.78 0.21 -5.87
CA LEU A 46 5.48 -0.16 -7.10
C LEU A 46 5.58 1.03 -8.06
N ALA A 47 4.49 1.77 -8.27
CA ALA A 47 4.49 2.96 -9.11
C ALA A 47 5.45 4.05 -8.59
N ALA A 48 5.57 4.21 -7.27
CA ALA A 48 6.54 5.13 -6.67
C ALA A 48 7.98 4.70 -6.93
N LEU A 49 8.28 3.40 -6.87
CA LEU A 49 9.60 2.87 -7.23
C LEU A 49 9.90 3.06 -8.72
N ASP A 50 8.96 2.73 -9.61
CA ASP A 50 9.11 2.94 -11.05
C ASP A 50 9.35 4.43 -11.37
N THR A 51 8.65 5.32 -10.67
CA THR A 51 8.83 6.77 -10.83
C THR A 51 10.21 7.23 -10.34
N LEU A 52 10.70 6.66 -9.23
CA LEU A 52 12.03 6.93 -8.70
C LEU A 52 13.12 6.44 -9.66
N ASP A 53 12.98 5.23 -10.21
CA ASP A 53 13.93 4.67 -11.16
C ASP A 53 13.95 5.49 -12.46
N ALA A 54 12.78 5.88 -12.96
CA ALA A 54 12.68 6.78 -14.11
C ALA A 54 13.26 8.17 -13.84
N LEU A 55 13.23 8.66 -12.58
CA LEU A 55 13.86 9.92 -12.17
C LEU A 55 15.38 9.78 -12.08
N ALA A 56 15.87 8.68 -11.51
CA ALA A 56 17.30 8.39 -11.43
C ALA A 56 17.91 8.23 -12.83
N ALA A 57 17.23 7.54 -13.74
CA ALA A 57 17.71 7.31 -15.11
C ALA A 57 17.84 8.61 -15.93
N ARG A 58 16.95 9.58 -15.71
CA ARG A 58 17.01 10.90 -16.38
C ARG A 58 17.88 11.93 -15.66
N SER A 59 18.29 11.63 -14.42
CA SER A 59 19.07 12.56 -13.62
C SER A 59 20.52 12.58 -14.08
N THR A 60 21.02 13.79 -14.35
CA THR A 60 22.46 14.04 -14.56
C THR A 60 23.16 14.45 -13.28
N SER A 61 22.43 14.59 -12.16
CA SER A 61 23.00 14.94 -10.86
C SER A 61 23.87 13.79 -10.35
N ARG A 62 25.18 14.00 -10.42
CA ARG A 62 26.20 13.12 -9.88
C ARG A 62 27.22 14.00 -9.19
N SER A 63 27.67 13.59 -8.00
CA SER A 63 28.89 14.16 -7.45
C SER A 63 30.10 13.58 -8.18
N ASP A 64 30.91 14.46 -8.71
CA ASP A 64 32.21 14.23 -9.33
C ASP A 64 33.32 14.01 -8.28
N LYS A 65 33.06 14.36 -7.01
CA LYS A 65 34.01 14.21 -5.90
C LYS A 65 33.42 13.38 -4.76
N ARG A 66 34.27 12.54 -4.16
CA ARG A 66 33.91 11.81 -2.93
C ARG A 66 34.17 12.75 -1.76
N TRP A 67 33.14 13.04 -0.97
CA TRP A 67 33.26 13.89 0.21
C TRP A 67 33.40 13.04 1.46
N SER A 68 34.24 13.49 2.39
CA SER A 68 34.22 13.02 3.77
C SER A 68 33.16 13.77 4.57
N ARG A 69 32.71 13.16 5.67
CA ARG A 69 31.69 13.76 6.55
C ARG A 69 32.17 15.08 7.15
N ASP A 70 33.47 15.20 7.44
CA ASP A 70 34.05 16.40 8.06
C ASP A 70 34.09 17.58 7.06
N GLU A 71 34.42 17.33 5.79
CA GLU A 71 34.40 18.34 4.71
C GLU A 71 33.00 18.93 4.42
N LEU A 72 31.94 18.20 4.76
CA LEU A 72 30.55 18.64 4.58
C LEU A 72 30.03 19.52 5.72
N HIS A 73 30.73 19.55 6.85
CA HIS A 73 30.30 20.22 8.08
C HIS A 73 31.17 21.42 8.47
N ASP A 74 32.30 21.64 7.81
CA ASP A 74 33.06 22.88 7.93
C ASP A 74 32.31 24.04 7.24
N ARG A 75 31.92 25.04 8.04
CA ARG A 75 31.37 26.32 7.61
C ARG A 75 32.27 27.45 8.08
#